data_AF-A0A7S4HNE2-F1
#
_entry.id   AF-A0A7S4HNE2-F1
#
_cell.length_a   1.000
_cell.length_b   1.000
_cell.length_c   1.000
_cell.angle_alpha   90.00
_cell.angle_beta   90.00
_cell.angle_gamma   90.00
#
_symmetry.space_group_name_H-M   'P 1'
#
loop_
_entity.id
_entity.type
_entity.pdbx_description
1 polymer ?
#
loop_
_entity_poly.entity_id
_entity_poly.type
_entity_poly.pdbx_seq_one_letter_code
_entity_poly.pdbx_strand_id
1 'polypeptide(L)'
;FLARYSFGLRYEIFSKFRETEGFRLYATDFPASMPARQIDISGEILASRFCLCPSGTGWGMRVFHVLVLGCVPVLTQHDGKHPAVAQAFEPEVLDWSQFAVVVRRDQIDQLPALLKAVDIDAKREAIRRAWSQTVWADALPPGLRAQLHGADAFETMMRALAVRVGLEKPAGRNATVFSR
;
A
#
# COMPACT_ATOMS: atom_id res chain seq x y z
N PHE A 1 -6.36 -19.75 -12.79
CA PHE A 1 -6.14 -19.35 -11.38
C PHE A 1 -6.31 -17.84 -11.19
N LEU A 2 -5.59 -16.99 -11.93
CA LEU A 2 -5.66 -15.53 -11.78
C LEU A 2 -7.03 -14.89 -12.03
N ALA A 3 -7.83 -15.40 -12.99
CA ALA A 3 -9.16 -14.85 -13.28
C ALA A 3 -10.14 -14.95 -12.09
N ARG A 4 -9.86 -15.80 -11.09
CA ARG A 4 -10.71 -15.96 -9.88
C ARG A 4 -10.02 -15.51 -8.61
N TYR A 5 -8.68 -15.59 -8.55
CA TYR A 5 -7.91 -15.11 -7.41
C TYR A 5 -8.03 -13.59 -7.26
N SER A 6 -8.09 -13.09 -6.02
CA SER A 6 -8.28 -11.65 -5.73
C SER A 6 -9.53 -11.08 -6.44
N PHE A 7 -10.60 -11.88 -6.50
CA PHE A 7 -11.86 -11.52 -7.18
C PHE A 7 -11.70 -11.15 -8.66
N GLY A 8 -10.66 -11.68 -9.32
CA GLY A 8 -10.31 -11.41 -10.71
C GLY A 8 -9.62 -10.06 -10.95
N LEU A 9 -9.48 -9.22 -9.92
CA LEU A 9 -8.98 -7.85 -10.07
C LEU A 9 -7.52 -7.78 -10.53
N ARG A 10 -6.66 -8.69 -10.07
CA ARG A 10 -5.25 -8.73 -10.51
C ARG A 10 -5.16 -9.00 -12.01
N TYR A 11 -5.96 -9.95 -12.49
CA TYR A 11 -6.02 -10.28 -13.91
C TYR A 11 -6.60 -9.12 -14.72
N GLU A 12 -7.65 -8.47 -14.21
CA GLU A 12 -8.26 -7.28 -14.83
C GLU A 12 -7.25 -6.14 -15.02
N ILE A 13 -6.51 -5.78 -13.97
CA ILE A 13 -5.47 -4.74 -14.03
C ILE A 13 -4.34 -5.15 -14.99
N PHE A 14 -3.86 -6.40 -14.90
CA PHE A 14 -2.83 -6.90 -15.80
C PHE A 14 -3.26 -6.82 -17.27
N SER A 15 -4.43 -7.36 -17.61
CA SER A 15 -4.93 -7.38 -18.98
C SER A 15 -5.16 -5.98 -19.54
N LYS A 16 -5.61 -5.02 -18.71
CA LYS A 16 -5.83 -3.63 -19.14
C LYS A 16 -4.53 -2.85 -19.34
N PHE A 17 -3.53 -3.05 -18.47
CA PHE A 17 -2.41 -2.11 -18.36
C PHE A 17 -1.02 -2.68 -18.65
N ARG A 18 -0.87 -3.98 -18.96
CA ARG A 18 0.46 -4.58 -19.22
C ARG A 18 1.22 -3.96 -20.40
N GLU A 19 0.51 -3.31 -21.33
CA GLU A 19 1.09 -2.64 -22.50
C GLU A 19 1.06 -1.10 -22.35
N THR A 20 0.61 -0.58 -21.21
CA THR A 20 0.58 0.86 -20.94
C THR A 20 1.97 1.36 -20.57
N GLU A 21 2.39 2.46 -21.20
CA GLU A 21 3.67 3.10 -20.89
C GLU A 21 3.78 3.43 -19.39
N GLY A 22 4.93 3.12 -18.80
CA GLY A 22 5.19 3.33 -17.37
C GLY A 22 4.64 2.25 -16.43
N PHE A 23 3.85 1.30 -16.92
CA PHE A 23 3.39 0.15 -16.14
C PHE A 23 4.32 -1.05 -16.34
N ARG A 24 4.90 -1.55 -15.24
CA ARG A 24 5.70 -2.78 -15.23
C ARG A 24 4.92 -3.87 -14.48
N LEU A 25 4.16 -4.66 -15.22
CA LEU A 25 3.31 -5.73 -14.65
C LEU A 25 3.78 -7.10 -15.14
N TYR A 26 4.04 -7.99 -14.20
CA TYR A 26 4.55 -9.33 -14.45
C TYR A 26 3.55 -10.38 -13.96
N ALA A 27 3.26 -11.38 -14.80
CA ALA A 27 2.38 -12.49 -14.46
C ALA A 27 3.07 -13.82 -14.76
N THR A 28 3.26 -14.65 -13.74
CA THR A 28 3.98 -15.93 -13.84
C THR A 28 3.29 -16.95 -14.74
N ASP A 29 1.96 -16.86 -14.89
CA ASP A 29 1.15 -17.65 -15.82
C ASP A 29 1.01 -17.00 -17.21
N PHE A 30 1.67 -15.86 -17.44
CA PHE A 30 1.83 -15.24 -18.76
C PHE A 30 3.32 -15.03 -19.06
N PRO A 31 4.05 -16.07 -19.51
CA PRO A 31 5.50 -16.05 -19.67
C PRO A 31 6.03 -14.90 -20.53
N ALA A 32 5.28 -14.45 -21.52
CA ALA A 32 5.67 -13.32 -22.38
C ALA A 32 5.78 -11.97 -21.61
N SER A 33 5.17 -11.84 -20.44
CA SER A 33 5.39 -10.67 -19.56
C SER A 33 6.65 -10.81 -18.71
N MET A 34 7.14 -12.02 -18.46
CA MET A 34 8.24 -12.26 -17.54
C MET A 34 9.58 -11.91 -18.18
N PRO A 35 10.49 -11.22 -17.46
CA PRO A 35 11.84 -11.01 -17.96
C PRO A 35 12.60 -12.34 -18.06
N ALA A 36 13.54 -12.42 -19.00
CA ALA A 36 14.39 -13.60 -19.20
C ALA A 36 15.30 -13.90 -17.99
N ARG A 37 15.62 -12.88 -17.19
CA ARG A 37 16.35 -13.02 -15.92
C ARG A 37 15.39 -13.11 -14.74
N GLN A 38 15.84 -13.73 -13.64
CA GLN A 38 15.09 -13.74 -12.39
C GLN A 38 14.71 -12.32 -11.96
N ILE A 39 13.45 -12.14 -11.54
CA ILE A 39 12.95 -10.85 -11.07
C ILE A 39 13.56 -10.57 -9.69
N ASP A 40 14.31 -9.46 -9.60
CA ASP A 40 14.63 -8.83 -8.33
C ASP A 40 13.43 -7.96 -7.91
N ILE A 41 12.56 -8.51 -7.08
CA ILE A 41 11.32 -7.84 -6.64
C ILE A 41 11.64 -6.55 -5.89
N SER A 42 12.68 -6.54 -5.04
CA SER A 42 13.07 -5.37 -4.28
C SER A 42 13.61 -4.28 -5.20
N GLY A 43 14.41 -4.66 -6.21
CA GLY A 43 14.88 -3.74 -7.25
C GLY A 43 13.74 -3.13 -8.07
N GLU A 44 12.74 -3.91 -8.45
CA GLU A 44 11.54 -3.42 -9.15
C GLU A 44 10.73 -2.43 -8.28
N ILE A 45 10.59 -2.71 -6.98
CA ILE A 45 9.93 -1.81 -6.04
C ILE A 45 10.70 -0.50 -5.89
N LEU A 46 12.02 -0.56 -5.69
CA LEU A 46 12.88 0.63 -5.53
C LEU A 46 12.92 1.51 -6.78
N ALA A 47 12.81 0.91 -7.97
CA ALA A 47 12.73 1.63 -9.23
C ALA A 47 11.34 2.22 -9.53
N SER A 48 10.31 1.82 -8.77
CA SER A 48 8.92 2.21 -9.01
C SER A 48 8.50 3.44 -8.21
N ARG A 49 7.66 4.29 -8.82
CA ARG A 49 7.00 5.40 -8.11
C ARG A 49 5.81 4.92 -7.28
N PHE A 50 5.04 4.02 -7.87
CA PHE A 50 3.82 3.46 -7.32
C PHE A 50 3.89 1.93 -7.35
N CYS A 51 3.44 1.28 -6.30
CA CYS A 51 3.46 -0.18 -6.20
C CYS A 51 2.06 -0.73 -5.97
N LEU A 52 1.60 -1.54 -6.92
CA LEU A 52 0.26 -2.10 -6.89
C LEU A 52 0.09 -3.09 -5.72
N CYS A 53 -0.87 -2.80 -4.84
CA CYS A 53 -1.22 -3.59 -3.68
C CYS A 53 -2.68 -4.07 -3.79
N PRO A 54 -2.98 -4.99 -4.74
CA PRO A 54 -4.32 -5.51 -4.90
C PRO A 54 -4.69 -6.45 -3.74
N SER A 55 -5.97 -6.80 -3.65
CA SER A 55 -6.43 -7.83 -2.71
C SER A 55 -5.69 -9.15 -2.91
N GLY A 56 -5.69 -10.00 -1.88
CA GLY A 56 -5.01 -11.29 -1.85
C GLY A 56 -5.48 -12.10 -0.65
N THR A 57 -4.57 -12.79 0.03
CA THR A 57 -4.86 -13.37 1.35
C THR A 57 -4.94 -12.25 2.38
N GLY A 58 -6.17 -11.82 2.70
CA GLY A 58 -6.45 -10.67 3.56
C GLY A 58 -6.05 -9.32 2.92
N TRP A 59 -5.64 -8.39 3.78
CA TRP A 59 -5.05 -7.07 3.47
C TRP A 59 -3.73 -7.10 2.67
N GLY A 60 -3.11 -8.28 2.50
CA GLY A 60 -1.99 -8.51 1.60
C GLY A 60 -0.64 -8.01 2.14
N MET A 61 0.21 -8.95 2.57
CA MET A 61 1.58 -8.70 3.08
C MET A 61 2.46 -7.79 2.20
N ARG A 62 2.15 -7.71 0.89
CA ARG A 62 2.86 -6.86 -0.07
C ARG A 62 2.82 -5.38 0.30
N VAL A 63 1.76 -4.93 0.98
CA VAL A 63 1.62 -3.52 1.36
C VAL A 63 2.77 -3.06 2.27
N PHE A 64 3.22 -3.93 3.19
CA PHE A 64 4.38 -3.62 4.03
C PHE A 64 5.68 -3.66 3.27
N HIS A 65 5.86 -4.63 2.38
CA HIS A 65 7.10 -4.74 1.62
C HIS A 65 7.33 -3.47 0.78
N VAL A 66 6.28 -2.96 0.12
CA VAL A 66 6.40 -1.74 -0.68
C VAL A 66 6.58 -0.49 0.18
N LEU A 67 5.90 -0.43 1.34
CA LEU A 67 6.01 0.69 2.28
C LEU A 67 7.40 0.77 2.90
N VAL A 68 7.97 -0.38 3.30
CA VAL A 68 9.32 -0.48 3.85
C VAL A 68 10.37 0.03 2.86
N LEU A 69 10.18 -0.28 1.57
CA LEU A 69 11.06 0.18 0.48
C LEU A 69 10.70 1.59 -0.04
N GLY A 70 9.74 2.28 0.57
CA GLY A 70 9.39 3.67 0.25
C GLY A 70 8.60 3.87 -1.05
N CYS A 71 8.10 2.80 -1.65
CA CYS A 71 7.23 2.88 -2.84
C CYS A 71 5.79 3.21 -2.42
N VAL A 72 5.15 4.15 -3.11
CA VAL A 72 3.79 4.60 -2.75
C VAL A 72 2.78 3.46 -3.01
N PRO A 73 2.11 2.92 -1.99
CA PRO A 73 1.19 1.82 -2.18
C PRO A 73 -0.04 2.25 -2.96
N VAL A 74 -0.47 1.44 -3.94
CA VAL A 74 -1.76 1.62 -4.63
C VAL A 74 -2.70 0.53 -4.17
N LEU A 75 -3.59 0.86 -3.24
CA LEU A 75 -4.53 -0.07 -2.63
C LEU A 75 -5.77 -0.20 -3.52
N THR A 76 -6.02 -1.40 -4.04
CA THR A 76 -7.20 -1.68 -4.90
C THR A 76 -8.21 -2.61 -4.22
N GLN A 77 -8.25 -2.61 -2.89
CA GLN A 77 -9.02 -3.55 -2.08
C GLN A 77 -10.47 -3.11 -1.85
N HIS A 78 -10.82 -1.89 -2.26
CA HIS A 78 -12.17 -1.34 -2.14
C HIS A 78 -13.02 -1.76 -3.34
N ASP A 79 -14.06 -2.57 -3.13
CA ASP A 79 -14.88 -3.12 -4.21
C ASP A 79 -15.97 -2.17 -4.73
N GLY A 80 -16.21 -1.08 -4.01
CA GLY A 80 -17.18 -0.03 -4.37
C GLY A 80 -18.56 -0.24 -3.76
N LYS A 81 -18.77 -1.34 -3.04
CA LYS A 81 -20.06 -1.74 -2.47
C LYS A 81 -20.01 -1.92 -0.96
N HIS A 82 -18.89 -2.42 -0.45
CA HIS A 82 -18.69 -2.68 0.97
C HIS A 82 -17.65 -1.70 1.55
N PRO A 83 -17.61 -1.55 2.89
CA PRO A 83 -16.56 -0.79 3.54
C PRO A 83 -15.17 -1.28 3.11
N ALA A 84 -14.24 -0.33 2.96
CA ALA A 84 -12.86 -0.64 2.63
C ALA A 84 -12.24 -1.62 3.65
N VAL A 85 -11.39 -2.51 3.16
CA VAL A 85 -10.54 -3.33 4.04
C VAL A 85 -9.59 -2.39 4.79
N ALA A 86 -9.73 -2.34 6.11
CA ALA A 86 -8.86 -1.56 6.98
C ALA A 86 -7.40 -2.04 6.86
N GLN A 87 -6.47 -1.09 6.78
CA GLN A 87 -5.05 -1.38 6.79
C GLN A 87 -4.51 -1.41 8.24
N ALA A 88 -3.21 -1.70 8.41
CA ALA A 88 -2.60 -1.73 9.74
C ALA A 88 -2.86 -0.43 10.49
N PHE A 89 -3.32 -0.61 11.73
CA PHE A 89 -3.54 0.47 12.70
C PHE A 89 -4.56 1.53 12.27
N GLU A 90 -5.38 1.23 11.25
CA GLU A 90 -6.57 2.01 10.94
C GLU A 90 -7.78 1.49 11.72
N PRO A 91 -8.69 2.37 12.17
CA PRO A 91 -8.62 3.83 12.09
C PRO A 91 -7.90 4.49 13.27
N GLU A 92 -7.35 3.71 14.20
CA GLU A 92 -6.98 4.23 15.52
C GLU A 92 -5.78 5.18 15.50
N VAL A 93 -4.76 4.86 14.69
CA VAL A 93 -3.47 5.56 14.73
C VAL A 93 -3.05 6.08 13.36
N LEU A 94 -3.24 5.29 12.31
CA LEU A 94 -2.81 5.66 10.95
C LEU A 94 -4.01 6.01 10.07
N ASP A 95 -3.77 6.94 9.15
CA ASP A 95 -4.65 7.26 8.03
C ASP A 95 -3.88 6.96 6.74
N TRP A 96 -4.12 5.78 6.16
CA TRP A 96 -3.38 5.33 4.99
C TRP A 96 -3.65 6.20 3.76
N SER A 97 -4.76 6.94 3.74
CA SER A 97 -5.03 7.89 2.65
C SER A 97 -3.98 9.00 2.56
N GLN A 98 -3.20 9.25 3.62
CA GLN A 98 -2.14 10.24 3.61
C GLN A 98 -0.91 9.80 2.80
N PHE A 99 -0.61 8.50 2.76
CA PHE A 99 0.64 7.97 2.16
C PHE A 99 0.43 6.85 1.13
N ALA A 100 -0.79 6.38 0.95
CA ALA A 100 -1.20 5.46 -0.11
C ALA A 100 -2.18 6.12 -1.09
N VAL A 101 -2.35 5.50 -2.25
CA VAL A 101 -3.40 5.83 -3.23
C VAL A 101 -4.47 4.75 -3.11
N VAL A 102 -5.66 5.12 -2.62
CA VAL A 102 -6.80 4.20 -2.53
C VAL A 102 -7.60 4.31 -3.82
N VAL A 103 -7.71 3.20 -4.54
CA VAL A 103 -8.45 3.12 -5.81
C VAL A 103 -9.57 2.11 -5.66
N ARG A 104 -10.80 2.56 -5.87
CA ARG A 104 -11.95 1.65 -5.88
C ARG A 104 -11.99 0.85 -7.17
N ARG A 105 -12.63 -0.32 -7.13
CA ARG A 105 -12.75 -1.20 -8.30
C ARG A 105 -13.42 -0.52 -9.51
N ASP A 106 -14.43 0.32 -9.28
CA ASP A 106 -15.12 1.10 -10.32
C ASP A 106 -14.24 2.21 -10.94
N GLN A 107 -13.08 2.51 -10.34
CA GLN A 107 -12.14 3.52 -10.81
C GLN A 107 -10.94 2.93 -11.54
N ILE A 108 -10.85 1.60 -11.69
CA ILE A 108 -9.67 0.93 -12.24
C ILE A 108 -9.38 1.37 -13.68
N ASP A 109 -10.40 1.64 -14.48
CA ASP A 109 -10.23 2.17 -15.85
C ASP A 109 -9.54 3.54 -15.89
N GLN A 110 -9.63 4.30 -14.80
CA GLN A 110 -9.02 5.63 -14.67
C GLN A 110 -7.66 5.57 -13.98
N LEU A 111 -7.14 4.37 -13.68
CA LEU A 111 -5.92 4.19 -12.90
C LEU A 111 -4.73 5.02 -13.40
N PRO A 112 -4.39 5.06 -14.71
CA PRO A 112 -3.29 5.91 -15.18
C PRO A 112 -3.49 7.41 -14.89
N ALA A 113 -4.72 7.91 -15.08
CA ALA A 113 -5.05 9.31 -14.83
C ALA A 113 -4.98 9.65 -13.34
N LEU A 114 -5.50 8.75 -12.48
CA LEU A 114 -5.43 8.88 -11.02
C LEU A 114 -3.97 8.94 -10.54
N LEU A 115 -3.11 8.02 -11.00
CA LEU A 115 -1.70 8.00 -10.60
C LEU A 115 -0.93 9.23 -11.09
N LYS A 116 -1.28 9.76 -12.28
CA LYS A 116 -0.67 10.99 -12.82
C LYS A 116 -1.04 12.24 -12.00
N ALA A 117 -2.23 12.27 -11.40
CA ALA A 117 -2.71 13.37 -10.58
C ALA A 117 -2.16 13.37 -9.14
N VAL A 118 -1.51 12.29 -8.70
CA VAL A 118 -0.98 12.18 -7.35
C VAL A 118 0.29 13.02 -7.18
N ASP A 119 0.30 13.86 -6.15
CA ASP A 119 1.52 14.46 -5.62
C ASP A 119 2.38 13.37 -4.95
N ILE A 120 3.32 12.84 -5.72
CA ILE A 120 4.18 11.74 -5.28
C ILE A 120 5.10 12.14 -4.13
N ASP A 121 5.54 13.40 -4.10
CA ASP A 121 6.51 13.87 -3.12
C ASP A 121 5.82 14.07 -1.77
N ALA A 122 4.59 14.61 -1.77
CA ALA A 122 3.75 14.65 -0.58
C ALA A 122 3.48 13.24 -0.02
N LYS A 123 3.18 12.26 -0.89
CA LYS A 123 2.97 10.85 -0.47
C LYS A 123 4.24 10.25 0.15
N ARG A 124 5.40 10.42 -0.49
CA ARG A 124 6.68 9.93 0.04
C ARG A 124 7.05 10.57 1.35
N GLU A 125 6.76 11.86 1.51
CA GLU A 125 7.01 12.57 2.76
C GLU A 125 6.07 12.06 3.88
N ALA A 126 4.81 11.76 3.56
CA ALA A 126 3.92 11.07 4.48
C ALA A 126 4.39 9.64 4.81
N ILE A 127 4.96 8.89 3.85
CA ILE A 127 5.61 7.61 4.13
C ILE A 127 6.73 7.79 5.14
N ARG A 128 7.65 8.75 4.95
CA ARG A 128 8.78 8.98 5.89
C ARG A 128 8.30 9.19 7.33
N ARG A 129 7.20 9.93 7.53
CA ARG A 129 6.61 10.15 8.86
C ARG A 129 5.91 8.93 9.45
N ALA A 130 5.32 8.09 8.61
CA ALA A 130 4.59 6.88 9.03
C ALA A 130 5.49 5.64 9.10
N TRP A 131 6.68 5.66 8.50
CA TRP A 131 7.48 4.46 8.24
C TRP A 131 7.85 3.71 9.51
N SER A 132 8.37 4.41 10.53
CA SER A 132 8.76 3.81 11.81
C SER A 132 7.58 3.08 12.48
N GLN A 133 6.39 3.66 12.44
CA GLN A 133 5.16 3.11 13.02
C GLN A 133 4.70 1.80 12.35
N THR A 134 5.33 1.39 11.25
CA THR A 134 5.00 0.15 10.52
C THR A 134 6.10 -0.91 10.56
N VAL A 135 7.21 -0.63 11.25
CA VAL A 135 8.36 -1.51 11.35
C VAL A 135 8.65 -1.84 12.81
N TRP A 136 8.91 -3.11 13.11
CA TRP A 136 9.39 -3.53 14.42
C TRP A 136 10.85 -3.10 14.59
N ALA A 137 11.19 -2.31 15.61
CA ALA A 137 12.55 -1.82 15.81
C ALA A 137 13.57 -2.96 15.94
N ASP A 138 13.17 -4.08 16.56
CA ASP A 138 13.98 -5.30 16.70
C ASP A 138 14.28 -5.99 15.36
N ALA A 139 13.48 -5.75 14.31
CA ALA A 139 13.71 -6.30 12.98
C ALA A 139 14.75 -5.49 12.19
N LEU A 140 15.21 -4.34 12.70
CA LEU A 140 16.17 -3.47 12.03
C LEU A 140 17.61 -3.75 12.48
N PRO A 141 18.60 -3.59 11.58
CA PRO A 141 20.00 -3.58 11.95
C PRO A 141 20.29 -2.51 13.02
N PRO A 142 21.24 -2.73 13.96
CA PRO A 142 21.49 -1.81 15.07
C PRO A 142 21.71 -0.35 14.65
N GLY A 143 22.44 -0.12 13.55
CA GLY A 143 22.70 1.23 13.05
C GLY A 143 21.45 1.96 12.53
N LEU A 144 20.50 1.24 11.93
CA LEU A 144 19.23 1.82 11.45
C LEU A 144 18.24 1.97 12.60
N ARG A 145 18.21 0.98 13.51
CA ARG A 145 17.41 1.06 14.75
C ARG A 145 17.77 2.30 15.58
N ALA A 146 19.05 2.61 15.71
CA ALA A 146 19.52 3.79 16.45
C ALA A 146 19.08 5.13 15.83
N GLN A 147 18.69 5.12 14.56
CA GLN A 147 18.19 6.30 13.83
C GLN A 147 16.67 6.41 13.84
N LEU A 148 15.96 5.42 14.38
CA LEU A 148 14.51 5.51 14.52
C LEU A 148 14.16 6.64 15.49
N HIS A 149 13.29 7.53 15.02
CA HIS A 149 12.67 8.56 15.84
C HIS A 149 11.17 8.29 15.94
N GLY A 150 10.62 8.32 17.16
CA GLY A 150 9.20 8.09 17.41
C GLY A 150 8.85 6.61 17.66
N ALA A 151 7.55 6.32 17.60
CA ALA A 151 6.98 4.99 17.84
C ALA A 151 7.29 4.02 16.70
N ASP A 152 7.62 2.78 17.06
CA ASP A 152 7.75 1.65 16.15
C ASP A 152 6.39 0.92 15.98
N ALA A 153 6.37 -0.22 15.28
CA ALA A 153 5.15 -1.02 15.10
C ALA A 153 4.55 -1.56 16.42
N PHE A 154 5.38 -1.93 17.41
CA PHE A 154 4.93 -2.36 18.72
C PHE A 154 4.24 -1.21 19.46
N GLU A 155 4.89 -0.05 19.59
CA GLU A 155 4.26 1.09 20.27
C GLU A 155 2.99 1.56 19.55
N THR A 156 2.99 1.52 18.21
CA THR A 156 1.81 1.83 17.39
C THR A 156 0.67 0.84 17.65
N MET A 157 0.98 -0.45 17.78
CA MET A 157 -0.01 -1.48 18.16
C MET A 157 -0.57 -1.23 19.56
N MET A 158 0.29 -0.94 20.54
CA MET A 158 -0.14 -0.65 21.92
C MET A 158 -1.05 0.59 21.96
N ARG A 159 -0.71 1.62 21.19
CA ARG A 159 -1.55 2.82 21.05
C ARG A 159 -2.90 2.52 20.41
N ALA A 160 -2.93 1.72 19.34
CA ALA A 160 -4.17 1.30 18.70
C ALA A 160 -5.09 0.54 19.67
N LEU A 161 -4.51 -0.33 20.50
CA LEU A 161 -5.24 -1.03 21.56
C LEU A 161 -5.78 -0.06 22.62
N ALA A 162 -4.96 0.90 23.08
CA ALA A 162 -5.37 1.92 24.05
C ALA A 162 -6.57 2.74 23.55
N VAL A 163 -6.59 3.11 22.26
CA VAL A 163 -7.73 3.77 21.63
C VAL A 163 -8.99 2.88 21.67
N ARG A 164 -8.85 1.59 21.33
CA ARG A 164 -9.99 0.65 21.33
C ARG A 164 -10.61 0.42 22.70
N VAL A 165 -9.80 0.44 23.76
CA VAL A 165 -10.29 0.29 25.14
C VAL A 165 -10.67 1.62 25.80
N GLY A 166 -10.64 2.74 25.05
CA GLY A 166 -11.07 4.05 25.53
C GLY A 166 -10.07 4.77 26.43
N LEU A 167 -8.81 4.34 26.45
CA LEU A 167 -7.73 5.00 27.20
C LEU A 167 -7.13 6.19 26.42
N GLU A 168 -7.21 6.16 25.09
CA GLU A 168 -6.76 7.24 24.20
C GLU A 168 -7.81 7.61 23.16
N LYS A 169 -7.65 8.79 22.55
CA LYS A 169 -8.47 9.22 21.42
C LYS A 169 -7.82 8.81 20.09
N PRO A 170 -8.61 8.45 19.06
CA PRO A 170 -8.06 8.15 17.74
C PRO A 170 -7.35 9.37 17.14
N ALA A 171 -6.35 9.12 16.29
CA ALA A 171 -5.79 10.16 15.45
C ALA A 171 -6.91 10.75 14.56
N GLY A 172 -7.03 12.08 14.52
CA GLY A 172 -8.08 12.75 13.76
C GLY A 172 -8.00 12.39 12.27
N ARG A 173 -9.10 11.90 11.69
CA ARG A 173 -9.22 11.74 10.23
C ARG A 173 -9.41 13.11 9.59
N ASN A 174 -8.59 13.44 8.59
CA ASN A 174 -8.95 14.53 7.67
C ASN A 174 -10.17 14.08 6.86
N ALA A 175 -11.34 14.63 7.21
CA ALA A 175 -12.65 14.18 6.73
C ALA A 175 -12.96 14.52 5.24
N THR A 176 -11.95 14.70 4.39
CA THR A 176 -12.12 15.30 3.05
C THR A 176 -12.14 14.33 1.87
N VAL A 177 -12.03 13.02 2.05
CA VAL A 177 -11.80 12.09 0.90
C VAL A 177 -12.99 11.18 0.53
N PHE A 178 -14.10 11.20 1.28
CA PHE A 178 -15.29 10.41 0.94
C PHE A 178 -16.58 11.23 0.78
N SER A 179 -16.48 12.43 0.22
CA SER A 179 -17.65 13.14 -0.30
C SER A 179 -17.62 13.24 -1.81
N ARG A 180 -18.60 12.57 -2.43
CA ARG A 180 -19.08 12.58 -3.83
C ARG A 180 -18.78 11.33 -4.64
#